data_AF-A0A560Z577-F1
#
_entry.id   AF-A0A560Z577-F1
#
_cell.length_a   1.000
_cell.length_b   1.000
_cell.length_c   1.000
_cell.angle_alpha   90.00
_cell.angle_beta   90.00
_cell.angle_gamma   90.00
#
_symmetry.space_group_name_H-M   'P 1'
#
loop_
_entity.id
_entity.type
_entity.pdbx_description
1 polymer ?
#
loop_
_entity_poly.entity_id
_entity_poly.type
_entity_poly.pdbx_seq_one_letter_code
_entity_poly.pdbx_strand_id
1 'polypeptide(L)' 'MPNSDLLPSILFKLNENQLALEAAIMELSNWVEARGAADVADNIRGALETIDKNEEFIKLTLAVLMAPE' A
#
# COMPACT_ATOMS: atom_id res chain seq x y z
N MET A 1 21.72 -11.20 14.95
CA MET A 1 20.85 -11.76 16.02
C MET A 1 19.95 -12.81 15.38
N PRO A 2 19.56 -13.90 16.06
CA PRO A 2 18.57 -14.81 15.50
C PRO A 2 17.29 -13.98 15.30
N ASN A 3 16.78 -13.88 14.06
CA ASN A 3 15.61 -13.09 13.63
C ASN A 3 15.85 -11.67 13.09
N SER A 4 17.09 -11.18 12.92
CA SER A 4 17.32 -9.88 12.24
C SER A 4 16.66 -9.81 10.85
N ASP A 5 16.55 -10.95 10.19
CA ASP A 5 16.08 -11.06 8.81
C ASP A 5 14.54 -11.16 8.71
N LEU A 6 13.84 -11.34 9.85
CA LEU A 6 12.38 -11.43 9.88
C LEU A 6 11.72 -10.06 9.73
N LEU A 7 12.34 -8.99 10.21
CA LEU A 7 11.75 -7.65 10.12
C LEU A 7 11.66 -7.17 8.66
N PRO A 8 12.74 -7.19 7.84
CA PRO A 8 12.62 -6.88 6.41
C PRO A 8 11.63 -7.82 5.69
N SER A 9 11.62 -9.10 6.03
CA SER A 9 10.70 -10.08 5.42
C SER A 9 9.23 -9.76 5.69
N ILE A 10 8.86 -9.39 6.92
CA ILE A 10 7.49 -9.03 7.28
C ILE A 10 7.09 -7.69 6.64
N LEU A 11 7.99 -6.70 6.63
CA LEU A 11 7.73 -5.41 5.97
C LEU A 11 7.51 -5.57 4.46
N PHE A 12 8.27 -6.47 3.81
CA PHE A 12 8.05 -6.80 2.41
C PHE A 12 6.66 -7.39 2.17
N LYS A 13 6.24 -8.37 2.99
CA LYS A 13 4.88 -8.94 2.90
C LYS A 13 3.79 -7.93 3.21
N LEU A 14 4.02 -6.99 4.12
CA LEU A 14 3.09 -5.91 4.37
C LEU A 14 2.97 -4.99 3.14
N ASN A 15 4.08 -4.68 2.47
CA ASN A 15 4.07 -3.91 1.22
C ASN A 15 3.26 -4.59 0.11
N GLU A 16 3.45 -5.91 -0.07
CA GLU A 16 2.66 -6.69 -1.04
C GLU A 16 1.16 -6.64 -0.73
N ASN A 17 0.79 -6.71 0.56
CA ASN A 17 -0.61 -6.60 0.97
C ASN A 17 -1.18 -5.20 0.70
N GLN A 18 -0.40 -4.13 0.93
CA GLN A 18 -0.83 -2.75 0.63
C GLN A 18 -1.14 -2.59 -0.86
N LEU A 19 -0.24 -3.06 -1.74
CA LEU A 19 -0.44 -3.05 -3.19
C LEU A 19 -1.69 -3.81 -3.63
N ALA A 20 -1.91 -5.00 -3.08
CA ALA A 20 -3.08 -5.80 -3.42
C ALA A 20 -4.39 -5.14 -2.96
N LEU A 21 -4.40 -4.53 -1.77
CA LEU A 21 -5.54 -3.81 -1.24
C LEU A 21 -5.83 -2.53 -2.03
N GLU A 22 -4.81 -1.75 -2.35
CA GLU A 22 -4.92 -0.55 -3.18
C GLU A 22 -5.56 -0.89 -4.54
N ALA A 23 -5.04 -1.91 -5.23
CA ALA A 23 -5.56 -2.34 -6.52
C ALA A 23 -7.04 -2.77 -6.44
N ALA A 24 -7.39 -3.58 -5.44
CA ALA A 24 -8.77 -4.04 -5.24
C ALA A 24 -9.72 -2.87 -4.91
N ILE A 25 -9.30 -1.93 -4.07
CA ILE A 25 -10.11 -0.76 -3.69
C ILE A 25 -10.22 0.21 -4.88
N MET A 26 -9.17 0.40 -5.67
CA MET A 26 -9.20 1.22 -6.89
C MET A 26 -10.16 0.64 -7.93
N GLU A 27 -10.17 -0.69 -8.13
CA GLU A 27 -11.14 -1.36 -9.00
C GLU A 27 -12.58 -1.12 -8.53
N LEU A 28 -12.84 -1.25 -7.22
CA LEU A 28 -14.15 -0.96 -6.63
C LEU A 28 -14.53 0.53 -6.78
N SER A 29 -13.58 1.45 -6.58
CA SER A 29 -13.79 2.89 -6.76
C SER A 29 -14.24 3.21 -8.19
N ASN A 30 -13.55 2.63 -9.18
CA ASN A 30 -13.91 2.81 -10.60
C ASN A 30 -15.29 2.21 -10.91
N TRP A 31 -15.63 1.05 -10.32
CA TRP A 31 -16.93 0.41 -10.50
C TRP A 31 -18.09 1.23 -9.89
N VAL A 32 -17.85 1.88 -8.76
CA VAL A 32 -18.80 2.79 -8.09
C VAL A 32 -18.98 4.07 -8.91
N GLU A 33 -17.91 4.67 -9.40
CA GLU A 33 -17.96 5.86 -10.26
C GLU A 33 -18.76 5.61 -11.54
N ALA A 34 -18.52 4.46 -12.20
CA ALA A 34 -19.24 4.06 -13.41
C ALA A 34 -20.76 3.89 -13.19
N ARG A 35 -21.22 3.85 -11.93
CA ARG A 35 -22.64 3.79 -11.54
C ARG A 35 -23.21 5.14 -11.10
N GLY A 36 -22.46 6.22 -11.31
CA GLY A 36 -22.90 7.59 -11.06
C GLY A 36 -22.62 8.11 -9.65
N ALA A 37 -21.89 7.36 -8.83
CA ALA A 37 -21.50 7.77 -7.47
C ALA A 37 -20.06 8.31 -7.47
N ALA A 38 -19.83 9.38 -8.24
CA ALA A 38 -18.51 10.00 -8.40
C ALA A 38 -17.96 10.58 -7.08
N ASP A 39 -18.83 11.17 -6.24
CA ASP A 39 -18.49 11.68 -4.92
C ASP A 39 -17.97 10.58 -3.97
N VAL A 40 -18.58 9.39 -4.02
CA VAL A 40 -18.12 8.23 -3.26
C VAL A 40 -16.75 7.75 -3.79
N ALA A 41 -16.58 7.69 -5.11
CA ALA A 41 -15.31 7.30 -5.72
C ALA A 41 -14.17 8.28 -5.36
N ASP A 42 -14.45 9.58 -5.37
CA ASP A 42 -13.47 10.61 -4.98
C ASP A 42 -13.09 10.49 -3.50
N ASN A 43 -14.05 10.21 -2.62
CA ASN A 43 -13.76 9.94 -1.22
C ASN A 43 -12.90 8.69 -1.03
N ILE A 44 -13.16 7.62 -1.77
CA ILE A 44 -12.35 6.40 -1.75
C ILE A 44 -10.91 6.71 -2.21
N ARG A 45 -10.74 7.43 -3.31
CA ARG A 45 -9.41 7.82 -3.82
C ARG A 45 -8.65 8.74 -2.87
N GLY A 46 -9.33 9.70 -2.25
CA GLY A 46 -8.73 10.53 -1.20
C GLY A 46 -8.25 9.70 0.00
N ALA A 47 -8.97 8.63 0.36
CA ALA A 47 -8.52 7.69 1.39
C ALA A 47 -7.35 6.82 0.91
N LEU A 48 -7.34 6.39 -0.36
CA LEU A 48 -6.25 5.62 -0.96
C LEU A 48 -4.90 6.34 -0.90
N GLU A 49 -4.86 7.68 -0.94
CA GLU A 49 -3.61 8.43 -0.76
C GLU A 49 -2.87 8.07 0.55
N THR A 50 -3.59 7.61 1.57
CA THR A 50 -2.96 7.16 2.83
C THR A 50 -2.25 5.82 2.65
N ILE A 51 -2.81 4.93 1.82
CA ILE A 51 -2.17 3.65 1.47
C ILE A 51 -0.90 3.92 0.66
N ASP A 52 -0.96 4.80 -0.34
CA ASP A 52 0.20 5.17 -1.17
C ASP A 52 1.36 5.70 -0.33
N LYS A 53 1.08 6.65 0.59
CA LYS A 53 2.07 7.21 1.51
C LYS A 53 2.70 6.14 2.42
N ASN A 54 1.91 5.17 2.87
CA ASN A 54 2.41 4.06 3.68
C ASN A 54 3.26 3.09 2.85
N GLU A 55 2.86 2.81 1.61
CA GLU A 55 3.61 1.97 0.68
C GLU A 55 4.99 2.58 0.40
N GLU A 56 5.05 3.88 0.07
CA GLU A 56 6.29 4.62 -0.14
C GLU A 56 7.21 4.53 1.08
N PHE A 57 6.66 4.75 2.28
CA PHE A 57 7.43 4.69 3.51
C PHE A 57 7.98 3.29 3.81
N ILE A 58 7.19 2.23 3.56
CA ILE A 58 7.63 0.84 3.74
C ILE A 58 8.74 0.51 2.73
N LYS A 59 8.59 0.88 1.46
CA LYS A 59 9.63 0.71 0.42
C LYS A 59 10.95 1.39 0.83
N LEU A 60 10.88 2.63 1.32
CA LEU A 60 12.04 3.37 1.81
C LEU A 60 12.72 2.67 2.99
N THR A 61 11.92 2.21 3.96
CA THR A 61 12.41 1.49 5.14
C THR A 61 13.09 0.18 4.75
N LEU A 62 12.51 -0.58 3.83
CA LEU A 62 13.11 -1.81 3.29
C LEU A 62 14.45 -1.52 2.60
N ALA A 63 14.51 -0.47 1.78
CA ALA A 63 15.75 -0.07 1.11
C ALA A 63 16.87 0.26 2.12
N VAL A 64 16.55 0.94 3.21
CA VAL A 64 17.51 1.25 4.29
C VAL A 64 17.93 -0.01 5.04
N LEU A 65 16.99 -0.89 5.41
CA LEU A 65 17.29 -2.11 6.17
C LEU A 65 18.09 -3.14 5.38
N MET A 66 17.98 -3.13 4.05
CA MET A 66 18.66 -4.08 3.17
C MET A 66 19.93 -3.49 2.52
N ALA A 67 20.26 -2.24 2.80
CA ALA A 67 21.48 -1.62 2.28
C ALA A 67 22.72 -2.34 2.86
N PRO A 68 23.74 -2.64 2.05
CA PRO A 68 25.02 -3.10 2.57
C PRO A 68 25.68 -2.01 3.42
N GLU A 69 26.44 -2.43 4.45
CA GLU A 69 27.29 -1.52 5.23
C GLU A 69 28.39 -0.86 4.39
#